data_AF-A0A962HUQ4-F1
#
_entry.id   AF-A0A962HUQ4-F1
#
_cell.length_a   1.000
_cell.length_b   1.000
_cell.length_c   1.000
_cell.angle_alpha   90.00
_cell.angle_beta   90.00
_cell.angle_gamma   90.00
#
_symmetry.space_group_name_H-M   'P 1'
#
loop_
_entity.id
_entity.type
_entity.pdbx_description
1 polymer ?
#
loop_
_entity_poly.entity_id
_entity_poly.type
_entity_poly.pdbx_seq_one_letter_code
_entity_poly.pdbx_strand_id
1 'polypeptide(L)'
;MQAIKTIRSCTVVMPATNIDTDQIIPGRFLTTTTKEGLGKQLFADWRYAADGKPIADFVLNQPATKGCRVLVAGCNFGCGSSREHAP
;
A
#
# COMPACT_ATOMS: atom_id res chain seq x y z
N MET A 1 -6.75 13.17 -14.11
CA MET A 1 -6.87 11.70 -14.27
C MET A 1 -6.29 11.29 -15.62
N GLN A 2 -5.54 10.19 -15.67
CA GLN A 2 -5.04 9.61 -16.92
C GLN A 2 -5.91 8.40 -17.29
N ALA A 3 -6.24 8.25 -18.57
CA ALA A 3 -6.99 7.11 -19.05
C ALA A 3 -6.16 5.82 -18.95
N ILE A 4 -6.67 4.82 -18.25
CA ILE A 4 -6.07 3.48 -18.20
C ILE A 4 -6.52 2.72 -19.45
N LYS A 5 -5.59 2.42 -20.36
CA LYS A 5 -5.88 1.61 -21.56
C LYS A 5 -5.52 0.14 -21.35
N THR A 6 -4.30 -0.13 -20.90
CA THR A 6 -3.80 -1.48 -20.68
C THR A 6 -2.72 -1.45 -19.61
N ILE A 7 -2.83 -2.34 -18.62
CA ILE A 7 -1.78 -2.58 -17.62
C ILE A 7 -1.29 -4.01 -17.78
N ARG A 8 0.01 -4.17 -18.06
CA ARG A 8 0.70 -5.47 -18.02
C ARG A 8 1.70 -5.42 -16.89
N SER A 9 1.62 -6.38 -15.97
CA SER A 9 2.45 -6.43 -14.77
C SER A 9 2.37 -7.82 -14.13
N CYS A 10 3.44 -8.23 -13.47
CA CYS A 10 3.35 -9.24 -12.42
C CYS A 10 2.49 -8.73 -11.26
N THR A 11 1.97 -9.65 -10.45
CA THR A 11 1.11 -9.36 -9.32
C THR A 11 1.86 -9.47 -7.99
N VAL A 12 1.42 -8.68 -7.03
CA VAL A 12 1.73 -8.88 -5.60
C VAL A 12 0.50 -9.51 -4.97
N VAL A 13 0.64 -10.65 -4.31
CA VAL A 13 -0.48 -11.32 -3.64
C VAL A 13 -0.43 -11.01 -2.15
N MET A 14 -1.46 -10.37 -1.63
CA MET A 14 -1.61 -10.07 -0.20
C MET A 14 -2.88 -10.75 0.32
N PRO A 15 -2.79 -11.98 0.86
CA PRO A 15 -3.94 -12.81 1.19
C PRO A 15 -4.68 -12.39 2.48
N ALA A 16 -4.63 -11.10 2.84
CA ALA A 16 -5.36 -10.54 3.97
C ALA A 16 -6.70 -9.94 3.51
N THR A 17 -7.74 -10.13 4.32
CA THR A 17 -9.07 -9.54 4.14
C THR A 17 -9.25 -8.35 5.07
N ASN A 18 -10.25 -7.51 4.78
CA ASN A 18 -10.59 -6.33 5.60
C ASN A 18 -9.40 -5.39 5.83
N ILE A 19 -8.58 -5.20 4.79
CA ILE A 19 -7.46 -4.28 4.87
C ILE A 19 -8.02 -2.87 4.89
N ASP A 20 -7.95 -2.19 6.02
CA ASP A 20 -8.57 -0.88 6.19
C ASP A 20 -7.68 0.27 5.72
N THR A 21 -8.25 1.48 5.68
CA THR A 21 -7.53 2.68 5.23
C THR A 21 -6.39 3.09 6.16
N ASP A 22 -6.32 2.66 7.43
CA ASP A 22 -5.19 2.96 8.34
C ASP A 22 -4.03 2.04 8.04
N GLN A 23 -4.34 0.78 7.75
CA GLN A 23 -3.37 -0.21 7.34
C GLN A 23 -2.74 0.18 6.00
N ILE A 24 -3.53 0.68 5.04
CA ILE A 24 -3.00 1.19 3.76
C ILE A 24 -2.10 2.40 4.00
N ILE A 25 -2.57 3.42 4.73
CA ILE A 25 -1.79 4.60 5.07
C ILE A 25 -2.20 5.14 6.45
N PRO A 26 -1.33 5.03 7.48
CA PRO A 26 -1.69 5.49 8.81
C PRO A 26 -1.96 6.99 8.85
N GLY A 27 -2.99 7.39 9.61
CA GLY A 27 -3.43 8.79 9.69
C GLY A 27 -2.33 9.79 10.09
N ARG A 28 -1.31 9.35 10.83
CA ARG A 28 -0.16 10.18 11.24
C ARG A 28 0.67 10.75 10.08
N PHE A 29 0.55 10.17 8.88
CA PHE A 29 1.23 10.66 7.67
C PHE A 29 0.37 11.62 6.84
N LEU A 30 -0.88 11.87 7.24
CA LEU A 30 -1.86 12.66 6.49
C LEU A 30 -1.90 14.13 6.92
N THR A 31 -0.81 14.64 7.47
CA THR A 31 -0.66 16.06 7.85
C THR A 31 -0.24 16.93 6.67
N THR A 32 0.11 16.33 5.54
CA THR A 32 0.44 17.02 4.28
C THR A 32 -0.80 17.31 3.46
N THR A 33 -0.79 18.40 2.70
CA THR A 33 -1.81 18.73 1.70
C THR A 33 -1.58 18.03 0.36
N THR A 34 -0.44 17.35 0.20
CA THR A 34 -0.02 16.77 -1.07
C THR A 34 0.23 15.26 -0.98
N LYS A 35 0.11 14.57 -2.11
CA LYS A 35 0.32 13.12 -2.19
C LYS A 35 1.78 12.71 -2.38
N GLU A 36 2.68 13.67 -2.62
CA GLU A 36 4.08 13.34 -2.88
C GLU A 36 4.73 12.65 -1.68
N GLY A 37 5.45 11.56 -1.93
CA GLY A 37 6.16 10.82 -0.89
C GLY A 37 5.30 9.86 -0.05
N LEU A 38 3.96 9.95 -0.10
CA LEU A 38 3.08 9.04 0.66
C LEU A 38 3.25 7.57 0.25
N GLY A 39 3.63 7.29 -0.99
CA GLY A 39 3.93 5.92 -1.43
C GLY A 39 5.05 5.22 -0.65
N LYS A 40 5.94 5.97 0.01
CA LYS A 40 6.94 5.40 0.93
C LYS A 40 6.31 4.88 2.21
N GLN A 41 5.20 5.47 2.63
CA GLN A 41 4.46 5.16 3.86
C GLN A 41 3.33 4.15 3.65
N LEU A 42 3.16 3.64 2.43
CA LEU A 42 2.23 2.57 2.11
C LEU A 42 2.50 1.34 3.00
N PHE A 43 1.48 0.89 3.73
CA PHE A 43 1.56 -0.20 4.70
C PHE A 43 2.62 0.02 5.77
N ALA A 44 2.88 1.25 6.21
CA ALA A 44 4.02 1.56 7.09
C ALA A 44 4.14 0.63 8.31
N ASP A 45 3.02 0.35 8.99
CA ASP A 45 2.98 -0.49 10.19
C ASP A 45 3.22 -1.99 9.93
N TRP A 46 3.05 -2.44 8.68
CA TRP A 46 3.34 -3.83 8.26
C TRP A 46 4.66 -3.95 7.52
N ARG A 47 5.10 -2.85 6.91
CA ARG A 47 6.22 -2.79 5.97
C ARG A 47 7.53 -2.48 6.67
N TYR A 48 7.52 -1.73 7.77
CA TYR A 48 8.74 -1.30 8.45
C TYR A 48 8.69 -1.66 9.94
N ALA A 49 9.86 -1.98 10.49
CA ALA A 49 10.08 -2.11 11.92
C ALA A 49 10.14 -0.72 12.59
N ALA A 50 10.13 -0.68 13.92
CA ALA A 50 10.19 0.57 14.69
C ALA A 50 11.45 1.41 14.42
N ASP A 51 12.56 0.77 13.99
CA ASP A 51 13.80 1.45 13.59
C ASP A 51 13.77 1.93 12.12
N GLY A 52 12.64 1.79 11.44
CA GLY A 52 12.43 2.19 10.04
C GLY A 52 12.95 1.19 9.01
N LYS A 53 13.54 0.05 9.42
CA LYS A 53 14.02 -0.95 8.45
C LYS A 53 12.86 -1.73 7.83
N PRO A 54 12.95 -2.08 6.53
CA PRO A 54 11.93 -2.90 5.88
C PRO A 54 11.89 -4.29 6.51
N ILE A 55 10.69 -4.77 6.84
CA ILE A 55 10.47 -6.14 7.30
C ILE A 55 10.61 -7.08 6.10
N ALA A 56 11.60 -7.98 6.14
CA ALA A 56 11.98 -8.82 4.99
C ALA A 56 10.84 -9.72 4.50
N ASP A 57 10.01 -10.21 5.41
CA ASP A 57 8.91 -11.13 5.09
C ASP A 57 7.68 -10.42 4.52
N PHE A 58 7.61 -9.09 4.62
CA PHE A 58 6.49 -8.35 4.07
C PHE A 58 6.54 -8.37 2.53
N VAL A 59 5.43 -8.75 1.90
CA VAL A 59 5.37 -9.08 0.47
C VAL A 59 5.87 -7.95 -0.45
N LEU A 60 5.61 -6.67 -0.10
CA LEU A 60 6.06 -5.52 -0.88
C LEU A 60 7.56 -5.17 -0.70
N ASN A 61 8.25 -5.80 0.24
CA ASN A 61 9.69 -5.64 0.43
C ASN A 61 10.49 -6.74 -0.29
N GLN A 62 9.84 -7.79 -0.79
CA GLN A 62 10.53 -8.86 -1.47
C GLN A 62 11.07 -8.42 -2.84
N PRO A 63 12.30 -8.82 -3.22
CA PRO A 63 12.87 -8.45 -4.52
C PRO A 63 11.99 -8.85 -5.72
N ALA A 64 11.27 -9.97 -5.60
CA ALA A 64 10.40 -10.50 -6.64
C ALA A 64 9.19 -9.60 -6.95
N THR A 65 8.77 -8.74 -6.01
CA THR A 65 7.63 -7.84 -6.20
C THR A 65 8.05 -6.48 -6.75
N LYS A 66 9.36 -6.23 -6.91
CA LYS A 66 9.88 -4.97 -7.45
C LYS A 66 9.37 -4.73 -8.87
N GLY A 67 8.72 -3.58 -9.07
CA GLY A 67 8.13 -3.19 -10.37
C GLY A 67 6.75 -3.76 -10.64
N CYS A 68 6.18 -4.57 -9.73
CA CYS A 68 4.78 -4.96 -9.81
C CYS A 68 3.87 -3.74 -9.58
N ARG A 69 2.80 -3.67 -10.38
CA ARG A 69 1.82 -2.56 -10.38
C ARG A 69 0.41 -3.03 -10.06
N VAL A 70 0.20 -4.32 -9.83
CA VAL A 70 -1.10 -4.92 -9.54
C VAL A 70 -1.02 -5.65 -8.21
N LEU A 71 -1.87 -5.25 -7.27
CA LEU A 71 -2.06 -5.92 -5.98
C LEU A 71 -3.31 -6.78 -6.06
N VAL A 72 -3.18 -8.05 -5.67
CA VAL A 72 -4.31 -8.97 -5.48
C VAL A 72 -4.50 -9.15 -3.99
N ALA A 73 -5.56 -8.54 -3.45
CA ALA A 73 -5.90 -8.58 -2.03
C ALA A 73 -7.12 -9.46 -1.76
N GLY A 74 -7.35 -9.79 -0.49
CA GLY A 74 -8.58 -10.43 -0.06
C GLY A 74 -9.80 -9.51 -0.09
N CYS A 75 -10.96 -10.04 0.28
CA CYS A 75 -12.22 -9.31 0.31
C CYS A 75 -12.17 -8.08 1.23
N ASN A 76 -12.97 -7.04 0.88
CA ASN A 76 -13.16 -5.83 1.66
C ASN A 76 -11.88 -4.97 1.85
N PHE A 77 -11.05 -4.90 0.81
CA PHE A 77 -9.88 -4.02 0.77
C PHE A 77 -10.28 -2.54 0.69
N GLY A 78 -9.63 -1.69 1.48
CA GLY A 78 -9.91 -0.26 1.58
C GLY A 78 -11.11 0.08 2.47
N CYS A 79 -11.52 -0.82 3.37
CA CYS A 79 -12.62 -0.56 4.30
C CYS A 79 -12.25 0.45 5.39
N GLY A 80 -13.22 0.84 6.21
CA GLY A 80 -13.01 1.76 7.33
C GLY A 80 -13.26 3.22 6.97
N SER A 81 -12.51 4.13 7.58
CA SER A 81 -12.75 5.58 7.46
C SER A 81 -12.45 6.11 6.06
N SER A 82 -13.22 7.12 5.63
CA SER A 82 -12.96 7.82 4.37
C SER A 82 -11.58 8.49 4.43
N ARG A 83 -10.72 8.15 3.47
CA ARG A 83 -9.37 8.70 3.35
C ARG A 83 -8.99 8.95 1.90
N GLU A 84 -9.00 10.22 1.49
CA GLU A 84 -8.66 10.64 0.13
C GLU A 84 -7.19 10.38 -0.26
N HIS A 85 -6.35 10.14 0.75
CA HIS A 85 -4.92 9.89 0.60
C HIS A 85 -4.55 8.40 0.49
N ALA A 86 -5.52 7.49 0.64
CA ALA A 86 -5.30 6.05 0.47
C ALA A 86 -5.19 5.61 -1.01
N PRO A 87 -5.98 6.16 -1.95
CA PRO A 87 -5.78 5.95 -3.40
C PRO A 87 -4.63 6.78 -3.98
#